data_AF-A0A962MF87-F1
#
_entry.id   AF-A0A962MF87-F1
#
_cell.length_a   1.000
_cell.length_b   1.000
_cell.length_c   1.000
_cell.angle_alpha   90.00
_cell.angle_beta   90.00
_cell.angle_gamma   90.00
#
_symmetry.space_group_name_H-M   'P 1'
#
loop_
_entity.id
_entity.type
_entity.pdbx_description
1 polymer ?
#
loop_
_entity_poly.entity_id
_entity_poly.type
_entity_poly.pdbx_seq_one_letter_code
_entity_poly.pdbx_strand_id
1 'polypeptide(L)'
;MNYEWLSKLKPGDRVVIERGQYGRNDCYLDIVKRVTKTQIATINGRYKKRDGDSIPYLRYGTNKIKERCTEERAAELNEREKRKWLMANIEQLIKLSRLERLSVEQIETINEWLSK
;
A
#
# COMPACT_ATOMS: atom_id res chain seq x y z
N MET A 1 2.57 0.75 -24.55
CA MET A 1 1.29 1.29 -24.01
C MET A 1 1.17 2.74 -24.43
N ASN A 2 0.02 3.16 -24.96
CA ASN A 2 -0.21 4.56 -25.31
C ASN A 2 -0.57 5.36 -24.04
N TYR A 3 0.35 6.23 -23.60
CA TYR A 3 0.20 7.05 -22.40
C TYR A 3 -0.45 8.43 -22.66
N GLU A 4 -1.10 8.62 -23.82
CA GLU A 4 -1.76 9.88 -24.18
C GLU A 4 -2.73 10.39 -23.10
N TRP A 5 -3.41 9.49 -22.39
CA TRP A 5 -4.34 9.85 -21.33
C TRP A 5 -3.67 10.53 -20.13
N LEU A 6 -2.38 10.27 -19.85
CA LEU A 6 -1.63 10.95 -18.78
C LEU A 6 -1.56 12.46 -19.00
N SER A 7 -1.63 12.91 -20.25
CA SER A 7 -1.65 14.33 -20.60
C SER A 7 -2.97 15.04 -20.29
N LYS A 8 -4.06 14.27 -20.12
CA LYS A 8 -5.41 14.78 -19.87
C LYS A 8 -5.78 14.79 -18.37
N LEU A 9 -4.90 14.29 -17.50
CA LEU A 9 -5.10 14.27 -16.06
C LEU A 9 -5.20 15.69 -15.48
N LYS A 10 -6.07 15.84 -14.49
CA LYS A 10 -6.30 17.09 -13.75
C LYS A 10 -6.17 16.85 -12.23
N PRO A 11 -5.89 17.90 -11.44
CA PRO A 11 -6.01 17.82 -9.99
C PRO A 11 -7.38 17.26 -9.56
N GLY A 12 -7.39 16.33 -8.60
CA GLY A 12 -8.57 15.63 -8.14
C GLY A 12 -8.81 14.26 -8.79
N ASP A 13 -8.21 14.00 -9.95
CA ASP A 13 -8.36 12.70 -10.62
C ASP A 13 -7.75 11.57 -9.78
N ARG A 14 -8.44 10.44 -9.74
CA ARG A 14 -7.92 9.21 -9.14
C ARG A 14 -7.12 8.42 -10.17
N VAL A 15 -5.97 7.92 -9.75
CA VAL A 15 -5.07 7.11 -10.57
C VAL A 15 -4.63 5.87 -9.81
N VAL A 16 -4.36 4.80 -10.55
CA VAL A 16 -3.76 3.60 -9.99
C VAL A 16 -2.25 3.69 -10.18
N ILE A 17 -1.54 3.52 -9.07
CA ILE A 17 -0.08 3.49 -9.05
C ILE A 17 0.36 2.08 -8.75
N GLU A 18 1.27 1.57 -9.56
CA GLU A 18 1.99 0.35 -9.26
C GLU A 18 3.28 0.73 -8.54
N ARG A 19 3.50 0.16 -7.35
CA ARG A 19 4.75 0.27 -6.60
C ARG A 19 5.40 -1.10 -6.53
N GLY A 20 6.61 -1.22 -7.07
CA GLY A 20 7.37 -2.46 -7.10
C GLY A 20 8.46 -2.48 -6.03
N GLN A 21 8.29 -3.24 -4.95
CA GLN A 21 9.33 -3.40 -3.94
C GLN A 21 9.78 -4.87 -3.89
N TYR A 22 11.08 -5.11 -4.01
CA TYR A 22 11.70 -6.45 -3.90
C TYR A 22 11.03 -7.53 -4.77
N GLY A 23 10.73 -7.21 -6.05
CA GLY A 23 10.12 -8.16 -6.99
C GLY A 23 8.61 -8.35 -6.82
N ARG A 24 7.96 -7.63 -5.89
CA ARG A 24 6.50 -7.59 -5.77
C ARG A 24 5.97 -6.24 -6.25
N ASN A 25 4.96 -6.28 -7.11
CA ASN A 25 4.25 -5.10 -7.59
C ASN A 25 2.87 -5.02 -6.93
N ASP A 26 2.70 -4.08 -6.01
CA ASP A 26 1.40 -3.78 -5.43
C ASP A 26 0.79 -2.56 -6.14
N CYS A 27 -0.53 -2.60 -6.35
CA CYS A 27 -1.28 -1.50 -6.95
C CYS A 27 -2.05 -0.77 -5.85
N TYR A 28 -2.03 0.56 -5.91
CA TYR A 28 -2.64 1.45 -4.93
C TYR A 28 -3.41 2.56 -5.64
N LEU A 29 -4.39 3.12 -4.96
CA LEU A 29 -5.07 4.33 -5.37
C LEU A 29 -4.33 5.56 -4.88
N ASP A 30 -4.31 6.59 -5.71
CA ASP A 30 -3.83 7.90 -5.29
C ASP A 30 -4.56 8.99 -6.07
N ILE A 31 -4.43 10.22 -5.57
CA ILE A 31 -5.16 11.37 -6.08
C ILE A 31 -4.14 12.34 -6.66
N VAL A 32 -4.38 12.76 -7.91
CA VAL A 32 -3.57 13.77 -8.58
C VAL A 32 -3.74 15.10 -7.85
N LYS A 33 -2.63 15.66 -7.37
CA LYS A 33 -2.58 16.96 -6.71
C LYS A 33 -2.25 18.07 -7.71
N ARG A 34 -1.32 17.79 -8.64
CA ARG A 34 -0.85 18.77 -9.63
C ARG A 34 -0.28 18.06 -10.85
N VAL A 35 -0.56 18.59 -12.04
CA VAL A 35 0.05 18.14 -13.30
C VAL A 35 0.93 19.25 -13.85
N THR A 36 2.18 18.95 -14.18
CA THR A 36 3.11 19.86 -14.84
C THR A 36 3.43 19.35 -16.25
N LYS A 37 4.29 20.07 -16.98
CA LYS A 37 4.71 19.65 -18.33
C LYS A 37 5.39 18.27 -18.33
N THR A 38 6.19 17.98 -17.30
CA THR A 38 7.06 16.78 -17.22
C THR A 38 6.67 15.82 -16.10
N GLN A 39 5.78 16.23 -15.19
CA GLN A 39 5.49 15.47 -13.97
C GLN A 39 4.01 15.45 -13.62
N ILE A 40 3.61 14.38 -12.96
CA ILE A 40 2.32 14.25 -12.28
C ILE A 40 2.63 14.09 -10.79
N ALA A 41 2.23 15.06 -9.98
CA ALA A 41 2.31 15.00 -8.54
C ALA A 41 0.98 14.52 -7.98
N THR A 42 1.02 13.49 -7.15
CA THR A 42 -0.12 12.99 -6.39
C THR A 42 0.01 13.38 -4.92
N ILE A 43 -0.93 12.97 -4.07
CA ILE A 43 -0.83 13.19 -2.62
C ILE A 43 0.40 12.47 -2.07
N ASN A 44 0.65 11.23 -2.52
CA ASN A 44 1.67 10.35 -1.94
C ASN A 44 2.95 10.24 -2.77
N GLY A 45 3.10 11.00 -3.87
CA GLY A 45 4.26 10.85 -4.74
C GLY A 45 4.35 11.83 -5.91
N ARG A 46 5.41 11.66 -6.71
CA ARG A 46 5.64 12.36 -7.96
C ARG A 46 6.03 11.34 -9.02
N TYR A 47 5.54 11.53 -10.24
CA TYR A 47 5.64 10.57 -11.33
C TYR A 47 6.04 11.27 -12.61
N LYS A 48 6.85 10.60 -13.44
CA LYS A 48 7.23 11.11 -14.76
C LYS A 48 6.03 11.03 -15.68
N LYS A 49 5.86 12.04 -16.54
CA LYS A 49 4.83 11.99 -17.58
C LYS A 49 5.26 11.08 -18.74
N ARG A 50 6.54 11.11 -19.09
CA ARG A 50 7.16 10.27 -20.14
C ARG A 50 8.52 9.74 -19.70
N ASP A 51 8.94 8.64 -20.33
CA ASP A 51 10.33 8.17 -20.20
C ASP A 51 11.28 9.23 -20.76
N GLY A 52 12.38 9.50 -20.05
CA GLY A 52 13.32 10.59 -20.36
C GLY A 52 13.05 11.91 -19.62
N ASP A 53 11.84 12.14 -19.09
CA ASP A 53 11.58 13.33 -18.25
C ASP A 53 12.43 13.24 -16.97
N SER A 54 13.25 14.26 -16.68
CA SER A 54 14.05 14.29 -15.46
C SER A 54 13.17 14.62 -14.26
N ILE A 55 13.17 13.75 -13.23
CA ILE A 55 12.68 14.11 -11.89
C ILE A 55 13.92 14.20 -11.00
N PRO A 56 14.20 15.37 -10.39
CA PRO A 56 15.46 15.58 -9.67
C PRO A 56 15.75 14.60 -8.52
N TYR A 57 14.76 13.87 -8.00
CA TYR A 57 14.95 13.01 -6.81
C TYR A 57 13.93 11.86 -6.75
N LEU A 58 14.03 10.88 -7.64
CA LEU A 58 13.38 9.58 -7.44
C LEU A 58 14.44 8.50 -7.61
N ARG A 59 14.91 7.96 -6.47
CA ARG A 59 15.70 6.72 -6.48
C ARG A 59 14.90 5.70 -7.27
N TYR A 60 15.51 5.20 -8.35
CA TYR A 60 14.93 4.22 -9.25
C TYR A 60 14.35 3.05 -8.46
N GLY A 61 13.05 2.83 -8.67
CA GLY A 61 12.25 1.85 -7.96
C GLY A 61 10.80 2.05 -8.35
N THR A 62 10.47 1.63 -9.59
CA THR A 62 9.19 1.02 -10.02
C THR A 62 7.85 1.76 -9.86
N ASN A 63 7.78 2.90 -9.18
CA ASN A 63 6.54 3.62 -8.96
C ASN A 63 6.06 4.28 -10.27
N LYS A 64 5.08 3.66 -10.95
CA LYS A 64 4.51 4.16 -12.21
C LYS A 64 3.00 4.36 -12.06
N ILE A 65 2.49 5.45 -12.63
CA ILE A 65 1.05 5.56 -12.87
C ILE A 65 0.73 4.56 -13.96
N LYS A 66 -0.07 3.55 -13.62
CA LYS A 66 -0.35 2.41 -14.48
C LYS A 66 -1.58 2.65 -15.34
N GLU A 67 -2.64 3.15 -14.74
CA GLU A 67 -3.94 3.31 -15.38
C GLU A 67 -4.78 4.42 -14.72
N ARG A 68 -5.77 4.91 -15.48
CA ARG A 68 -6.80 5.79 -14.95
C ARG A 68 -7.69 4.97 -14.03
N CYS A 69 -8.03 5.51 -12.86
CA CYS A 69 -8.90 4.79 -11.96
C CYS A 69 -10.36 4.89 -12.43
N THR A 70 -11.02 3.74 -12.60
CA THR A 70 -12.49 3.64 -12.68
C THR A 70 -13.08 3.48 -11.27
N GLU A 71 -14.38 3.69 -11.11
CA GLU A 71 -15.05 3.49 -9.82
C GLU A 71 -15.00 2.02 -9.37
N GLU A 72 -15.20 1.09 -10.30
CA GLU A 72 -15.08 -0.36 -10.05
C GLU A 72 -13.67 -0.73 -9.56
N ARG A 73 -12.64 -0.21 -10.24
CA ARG A 73 -11.24 -0.46 -9.87
C ARG A 73 -10.90 0.16 -8.51
N ALA A 74 -11.49 1.31 -8.19
CA ALA A 74 -11.35 1.93 -6.89
C ALA A 74 -11.97 1.05 -5.78
N ALA A 75 -13.17 0.51 -6.03
CA ALA A 75 -13.86 -0.35 -5.08
C ALA A 75 -13.07 -1.65 -4.82
N GLU A 76 -12.56 -2.28 -5.88
CA GLU A 76 -11.74 -3.49 -5.78
C GLU A 76 -10.47 -3.27 -4.94
N LEU A 77 -9.73 -2.19 -5.22
CA LEU A 77 -8.50 -1.89 -4.48
C LEU A 77 -8.79 -1.56 -3.00
N ASN A 78 -9.86 -0.81 -2.73
CA ASN A 78 -10.28 -0.52 -1.36
C ASN A 78 -10.70 -1.78 -0.60
N GLU A 79 -11.43 -2.69 -1.25
CA GLU A 79 -11.82 -3.97 -0.63
C GLU A 79 -10.59 -4.83 -0.35
N ARG A 80 -9.64 -4.88 -1.29
CA ARG A 80 -8.37 -5.60 -1.10
C ARG A 80 -7.58 -5.04 0.09
N GLU A 81 -7.50 -3.72 0.25
CA GLU A 81 -6.83 -3.10 1.40
C GLU A 81 -7.55 -3.41 2.72
N LYS A 82 -8.89 -3.35 2.74
CA LYS A 82 -9.69 -3.75 3.92
C LYS A 82 -9.43 -5.20 4.31
N ARG A 83 -9.39 -6.12 3.34
CA ARG A 83 -9.09 -7.54 3.59
C ARG A 83 -7.67 -7.73 4.13
N LYS A 84 -6.66 -7.04 3.57
CA LYS A 84 -5.28 -7.07 4.09
C LYS A 84 -5.22 -6.61 5.54
N TRP A 85 -5.89 -5.49 5.86
CA TRP A 85 -5.95 -4.96 7.23
C TRP A 85 -6.63 -5.92 8.21
N LEU A 86 -7.77 -6.50 7.82
CA LEU A 86 -8.49 -7.47 8.64
C LEU A 86 -7.63 -8.70 8.96
N MET A 87 -6.91 -9.24 7.97
CA MET A 87 -6.02 -10.39 8.17
C MET A 87 -4.87 -10.05 9.13
N ALA A 88 -4.25 -8.87 9.00
CA ALA A 88 -3.20 -8.44 9.92
C ALA A 88 -3.70 -8.34 11.37
N ASN A 89 -4.92 -7.84 11.58
CA ASN A 89 -5.52 -7.79 12.91
C ASN A 89 -5.82 -9.19 13.47
N ILE A 90 -6.34 -10.10 12.63
CA ILE A 90 -6.59 -11.48 13.04
C ILE A 90 -5.27 -12.15 13.47
N GLU A 91 -4.20 -12.00 12.70
CA GLU A 91 -2.87 -12.51 13.05
C GLU A 91 -2.36 -11.94 14.38
N GLN A 92 -2.56 -10.64 14.61
CA GLN A 92 -2.19 -9.99 15.87
C GLN A 92 -2.98 -10.56 17.06
N LEU A 93 -4.30 -10.75 16.92
CA LEU A 93 -5.15 -11.32 17.96
C LEU A 93 -4.74 -12.76 18.28
N ILE A 94 -4.48 -13.59 17.25
CA ILE A 94 -3.99 -14.96 17.44
C ILE A 94 -2.66 -14.96 18.20
N LYS A 95 -1.76 -14.03 17.89
CA LYS A 95 -0.48 -13.91 18.60
C LYS A 95 -0.67 -13.54 20.08
N LEU A 96 -1.56 -12.60 20.38
CA LEU A 96 -1.87 -12.21 21.76
C LEU A 96 -2.48 -13.36 22.56
N SER A 97 -3.48 -14.06 22.01
CA SER A 97 -4.09 -15.22 22.68
C SER A 97 -3.10 -16.35 22.95
N ARG A 98 -2.12 -16.56 22.05
CA ARG A 98 -1.03 -17.52 22.28
C ARG A 98 -0.11 -17.10 23.43
N LEU A 99 0.21 -15.82 23.54
CA LEU A 99 1.04 -15.28 24.63
C LEU A 99 0.31 -15.36 25.97
N GLU A 100 -0.97 -15.03 26.01
CA GLU A 100 -1.81 -15.17 27.21
C GLU A 100 -1.82 -16.63 27.70
N ARG A 101 -2.04 -17.58 26.79
CA ARG A 101 -2.04 -19.01 27.14
C ARG A 101 -0.71 -19.47 27.75
N LEU A 102 0.42 -19.09 27.12
CA LEU A 102 1.75 -19.41 27.67
C LEU A 102 1.97 -18.79 29.05
N SER A 103 1.45 -17.58 29.28
CA SER A 103 1.57 -16.91 30.58
C SER A 103 0.78 -17.64 31.68
N VAL A 104 -0.40 -18.17 31.36
CA VAL A 104 -1.21 -18.96 32.30
C VAL A 104 -0.51 -20.27 32.64
N GLU A 105 -0.03 -21.01 31.63
CA GLU A 105 0.69 -22.27 31.83
C GLU A 105 1.96 -22.07 32.70
N GLN A 106 2.66 -20.94 32.55
CA GLN A 106 3.81 -20.58 33.39
C GLN A 106 3.41 -20.32 34.85
N ILE A 107 2.32 -19.57 35.09
CA ILE A 107 1.82 -19.29 36.45
C ILE A 107 1.37 -20.59 37.14
N GLU A 108 0.67 -21.46 36.42
CA GLU A 108 0.25 -22.78 36.94
C GLU A 108 1.47 -23.61 37.35
N THR A 109 2.50 -23.66 36.50
CA THR A 109 3.76 -24.38 36.80
C THR A 109 4.47 -23.81 38.04
N ILE A 110 4.51 -22.48 38.19
CA ILE A 110 5.10 -21.82 39.37
C ILE A 110 4.30 -22.16 40.64
N ASN A 111 2.98 -22.11 40.58
CA ASN A 111 2.11 -22.43 41.71
C ASN A 111 2.25 -23.90 42.15
N GLU A 112 2.36 -24.83 41.21
CA GLU A 112 2.65 -26.24 41.51
C GLU A 112 4.00 -26.41 42.22
N TRP A 113 5.02 -25.64 41.83
CA TRP A 113 6.34 -25.69 42.45
C TRP A 113 6.35 -25.12 43.86
N LEU A 114 5.63 -24.01 44.09
CA LEU A 114 5.51 -23.37 45.41
C LEU A 114 4.62 -24.14 46.40
N SER A 115 3.81 -25.09 45.93
CA SER A 115 2.92 -25.91 46.76
C SER A 115 3.56 -27.22 47.25
N LYS A 116 4.85 -27.45 46.96
CA LYS A 116 5.66 -28.58 47.45
C LYS A 116 6.65 -28.12 48.51
#